data_AF-A0A1I0V5G6-F1
#
_entry.id   AF-A0A1I0V5G6-F1
#
_cell.length_a   1.000
_cell.length_b   1.000
_cell.length_c   1.000
_cell.angle_alpha   90.00
_cell.angle_beta   90.00
_cell.angle_gamma   90.00
#
_symmetry.space_group_name_H-M   'P 1'
#
loop_
_entity.id
_entity.type
_entity.pdbx_description
1 polymer ?
#
loop_
_entity_poly.entity_id
_entity_poly.type
_entity_poly.pdbx_seq_one_letter_code
_entity_poly.pdbx_strand_id
1 'polypeptide(L)'
;MYVSLSELRQRVKILRPVTEEDEVGNLIERGRTELATVWAKVLPYATRISDGYAEKVDEVSYRVVIRYREGIQVTDILEWRGKTLIMSAPPYALDGLRKYLVMETKELVEDG
;
A
#
# COMPACT_ATOMS: atom_id res chain seq x y z
N MET A 1 -18.44 -2.14 4.93
CA MET A 1 -18.02 -1.93 3.51
C MET A 1 -18.42 -3.17 2.73
N TYR A 2 -19.20 -3.02 1.65
CA TYR A 2 -19.51 -4.13 0.75
C TYR A 2 -18.53 -4.09 -0.43
N VAL A 3 -17.97 -5.25 -0.77
CA VAL A 3 -17.05 -5.42 -1.91
C VAL A 3 -17.54 -6.57 -2.76
N SER A 4 -17.74 -6.29 -4.05
CA SER A 4 -18.04 -7.31 -5.05
C SER A 4 -16.89 -7.44 -6.04
N LEU A 5 -16.82 -8.60 -6.72
CA LEU A 5 -15.80 -8.88 -7.73
C LEU A 5 -15.77 -7.83 -8.84
N SER A 6 -16.92 -7.29 -9.24
CA SER A 6 -17.03 -6.32 -10.33
C SER A 6 -16.50 -4.93 -9.98
N GLU A 7 -16.18 -4.68 -8.71
CA GLU A 7 -15.58 -3.43 -8.24
C GLU A 7 -14.05 -3.46 -8.23
N LEU A 8 -13.43 -4.63 -8.42
CA LEU A 8 -11.96 -4.78 -8.53
C LEU A 8 -11.49 -4.38 -9.93
N ARG A 9 -11.55 -3.08 -10.26
CA ARG A 9 -11.33 -2.55 -11.61
C ARG A 9 -9.94 -1.92 -11.83
N GLN A 10 -9.10 -1.90 -10.81
CA GLN A 10 -7.84 -1.18 -10.84
C GLN A 10 -6.68 -2.16 -10.78
N ARG A 11 -5.59 -1.93 -11.52
CA ARG A 11 -4.38 -2.75 -11.43
C ARG A 11 -3.43 -2.13 -10.41
N VAL A 12 -2.99 -2.94 -9.46
CA VAL A 12 -2.05 -2.56 -8.41
C VAL A 12 -0.91 -3.55 -8.40
N LYS A 13 0.33 -3.05 -8.43
CA LYS A 13 1.51 -3.89 -8.22
C LYS A 13 1.82 -3.95 -6.74
N ILE A 14 2.24 -5.12 -6.26
CA ILE A 14 2.72 -5.33 -4.91
C ILE A 14 4.20 -5.64 -5.00
N LEU A 15 5.01 -4.85 -4.31
CA LEU A 15 6.45 -4.92 -4.29
C LEU A 15 6.93 -5.24 -2.88
N ARG A 16 7.95 -6.09 -2.75
CA ARG A 16 8.65 -6.33 -1.49
C ARG A 16 9.98 -5.60 -1.49
N PRO A 17 10.24 -4.67 -0.55
CA PRO A 17 11.57 -4.13 -0.34
C PRO A 17 12.56 -5.24 -0.03
N VAL A 18 13.73 -5.21 -0.67
CA VAL A 18 14.85 -6.07 -0.37
C VAL A 18 15.84 -5.26 0.45
N THR A 19 15.96 -5.61 1.72
CA THR A 19 16.94 -5.01 2.64
C THR A 19 18.17 -5.91 2.72
N GLU A 20 19.35 -5.33 2.49
CA GLU A 20 20.65 -5.98 2.75
C GLU A 20 21.35 -5.28 3.90
N GLU A 21 22.17 -5.99 4.66
CA GLU A 21 23.07 -5.38 5.64
C GLU A 21 24.30 -4.82 4.92
N ASP A 22 24.66 -3.58 5.22
CA ASP A 22 25.93 -3.00 4.79
C ASP A 22 27.11 -3.55 5.63
N GLU A 23 28.34 -3.17 5.27
CA GLU A 23 29.57 -3.59 5.97
C GLU A 23 29.63 -3.14 7.45
N VAL A 24 28.73 -2.24 7.87
CA VAL A 24 28.65 -1.67 9.21
C VAL A 24 27.40 -2.21 9.96
N GLY A 25 26.61 -3.08 9.34
CA GLY A 25 25.41 -3.71 9.91
C GLY A 25 24.14 -2.86 9.81
N ASN A 26 24.11 -1.80 9.00
CA ASN A 26 22.87 -1.06 8.73
C ASN A 26 22.07 -1.76 7.64
N LEU A 27 20.74 -1.77 7.79
CA LEU A 27 19.84 -2.25 6.74
C LEU A 27 19.66 -1.18 5.66
N ILE A 28 20.08 -1.49 4.44
CA ILE A 28 19.89 -0.64 3.25
C ILE A 28 18.87 -1.28 2.29
N GLU A 29 17.90 -0.49 1.81
CA GLU A 29 17.00 -0.94 0.73
C GLU A 29 17.79 -0.98 -0.58
N ARG A 30 18.07 -2.19 -1.08
CA ARG A 30 18.83 -2.42 -2.32
C ARG A 30 17.96 -2.45 -3.57
N GLY A 31 16.66 -2.61 -3.39
CA GLY A 31 15.70 -2.64 -4.47
C GLY A 31 14.36 -3.21 -4.04
N ARG A 32 13.49 -3.43 -5.02
CA ARG A 32 12.13 -3.91 -4.82
C ARG A 32 11.88 -5.11 -5.73
N THR A 33 11.36 -6.19 -5.16
CA THR A 33 10.96 -7.39 -5.92
C THR A 33 9.45 -7.36 -6.16
N GLU A 34 9.00 -7.47 -7.41
CA GLU A 34 7.57 -7.58 -7.71
C GLU A 34 7.01 -8.93 -7.24
N LEU A 35 6.10 -8.91 -6.27
CA LEU A 35 5.41 -10.11 -5.80
C LEU A 35 4.25 -10.48 -6.72
N ALA A 36 3.47 -9.48 -7.15
CA ALA A 36 2.36 -9.67 -8.08
C ALA A 36 1.78 -8.34 -8.58
N THR A 37 1.12 -8.41 -9.74
CA THR A 37 0.15 -7.39 -10.16
C THR A 37 -1.28 -7.94 -10.07
N VAL A 38 -2.14 -7.30 -9.27
CA VAL A 38 -3.50 -7.78 -8.93
C VAL A 38 -4.60 -6.78 -9.34
N TRP A 39 -5.83 -7.27 -9.46
CA TRP A 39 -7.04 -6.44 -9.57
C TRP A 39 -7.50 -5.99 -8.18
N ALA A 40 -7.80 -4.70 -8.05
CA ALA A 40 -8.10 -4.04 -6.78
C ALA A 40 -9.24 -3.02 -6.90
N LYS A 41 -9.89 -2.75 -5.76
CA LYS A 41 -10.73 -1.57 -5.51
C LYS A 41 -9.92 -0.63 -4.62
N VAL A 42 -9.57 0.55 -5.14
CA VAL A 42 -8.83 1.58 -4.40
C VAL A 42 -9.80 2.71 -4.04
N LEU A 43 -9.91 3.04 -2.75
CA LEU A 43 -10.82 4.04 -2.22
C LEU A 43 -10.07 5.05 -1.35
N PRO A 44 -10.04 6.35 -1.69
CA PRO A 44 -9.53 7.38 -0.79
C PRO A 44 -10.50 7.56 0.39
N TYR A 45 -9.98 7.79 1.60
CA TYR A 45 -10.85 7.98 2.79
C TYR A 45 -10.41 9.08 3.76
N ALA A 46 -9.21 9.65 3.61
CA ALA A 46 -8.80 10.83 4.35
C ALA A 46 -7.74 11.61 3.56
N THR A 47 -7.90 12.93 3.50
CA THR A 47 -6.85 13.87 3.14
C THR A 47 -6.61 14.71 4.37
N ARG A 48 -5.43 14.62 4.99
CA ARG A 48 -5.08 15.51 6.10
C ARG A 48 -4.43 16.75 5.51
N ILE A 49 -5.17 17.85 5.44
CA ILE A 49 -4.60 19.16 5.07
C ILE A 49 -4.12 19.81 6.38
N SER A 50 -2.81 19.94 6.56
CA SER A 50 -2.22 20.67 7.69
C SER A 50 -1.89 22.09 7.26
N ASP A 51 -2.66 23.09 7.73
CA ASP A 51 -2.50 24.51 7.39
C ASP A 51 -1.72 25.28 8.47
N GLY A 52 -0.49 24.84 8.75
CA GLY A 52 0.32 25.42 9.83
C GLY A 52 1.82 25.37 9.56
N TYR A 53 2.33 26.39 8.87
CA TYR A 53 3.74 26.85 8.80
C TYR A 53 4.89 25.85 8.58
N ALA A 54 4.60 24.56 8.37
CA ALA A 54 5.51 23.51 7.98
C ALA A 54 4.92 22.82 6.74
N GLU A 55 5.80 22.35 5.86
CA GLU A 55 5.56 21.76 4.54
C GLU A 55 4.16 21.15 4.32
N LYS A 56 3.53 21.53 3.19
CA LYS A 56 2.24 20.97 2.74
C LYS A 56 2.44 19.50 2.37
N VAL A 57 2.32 18.60 3.34
CA VAL A 57 2.23 17.17 3.06
C VAL A 57 0.78 16.85 2.72
N ASP A 58 0.45 16.78 1.43
CA ASP A 58 -0.82 16.24 0.94
C ASP A 58 -0.84 14.71 1.14
N GLU A 59 -0.92 14.25 2.39
CA GLU A 59 -0.96 12.83 2.72
C GLU A 59 -2.38 12.29 2.44
N VAL A 60 -2.55 11.62 1.30
CA VAL A 60 -3.81 10.95 0.95
C VAL A 60 -3.77 9.49 1.43
N SER A 61 -4.74 9.14 2.26
CA SER A 61 -4.93 7.75 2.72
C SER A 61 -5.89 7.00 1.81
N TYR A 62 -5.49 5.79 1.42
CA TYR A 62 -6.23 4.90 0.53
C TYR A 62 -6.47 3.55 1.19
N ARG A 63 -7.70 3.06 1.07
CA ARG A 63 -8.05 1.66 1.36
C ARG A 63 -8.01 0.89 0.06
N VAL A 64 -7.11 -0.07 -0.04
CA VAL A 64 -6.97 -0.96 -1.19
C VAL A 64 -7.53 -2.32 -0.84
N VAL A 65 -8.52 -2.79 -1.62
CA VAL A 65 -9.12 -4.11 -1.44
C VAL A 65 -8.81 -4.98 -2.64
N ILE A 66 -8.31 -6.19 -2.39
CA ILE A 66 -7.99 -7.20 -3.41
C ILE A 66 -8.68 -8.53 -3.06
N ARG A 67 -8.65 -9.50 -3.98
CA ARG A 67 -8.94 -10.89 -3.63
C ARG A 67 -7.97 -11.37 -2.55
N TYR A 68 -8.46 -12.17 -1.62
CA TYR A 68 -7.63 -12.66 -0.52
C TYR A 68 -6.37 -13.36 -1.03
N ARG A 69 -5.24 -13.03 -0.42
CA ARG A 69 -3.93 -13.57 -0.73
C ARG A 69 -3.10 -13.62 0.55
N GLU A 70 -2.45 -14.75 0.77
CA GLU A 70 -1.52 -14.92 1.88
C GLU A 70 -0.13 -14.40 1.50
N GLY A 71 0.71 -14.13 2.51
CA GLY A 71 2.10 -13.73 2.31
C GLY A 71 2.31 -12.25 1.97
N ILE A 72 1.27 -11.42 2.03
CA ILE A 72 1.40 -9.96 1.97
C ILE A 72 1.82 -9.43 3.35
N GLN A 73 2.86 -8.61 3.39
CA GLN A 73 3.46 -8.05 4.59
C GLN A 73 3.18 -6.55 4.68
N VAL A 74 3.16 -6.00 5.89
CA VAL A 74 2.97 -4.55 6.12
C VAL A 74 4.11 -3.72 5.52
N THR A 75 5.29 -4.31 5.35
CA THR A 75 6.45 -3.68 4.71
C THR A 75 6.38 -3.72 3.19
N ASP A 76 5.42 -4.45 2.59
CA ASP A 76 5.25 -4.44 1.14
C ASP A 76 4.71 -3.07 0.69
N ILE A 77 5.10 -2.66 -0.50
CA ILE A 77 4.76 -1.39 -1.13
C ILE A 77 3.77 -1.66 -2.27
N LEU A 78 2.79 -0.79 -2.44
CA LEU A 78 1.85 -0.87 -3.55
C LEU A 78 2.14 0.23 -4.55
N GLU A 79 2.26 -0.12 -5.84
CA GLU A 79 2.27 0.87 -6.92
C GLU A 79 0.92 0.90 -7.63
N TRP A 80 0.35 2.10 -7.73
CA TRP A 80 -0.95 2.32 -8.35
C TRP A 80 -0.98 3.67 -9.06
N ARG A 81 -1.18 3.66 -10.38
CA ARG A 81 -1.27 4.87 -11.22
C ARG A 81 -0.10 5.85 -11.02
N GLY A 82 1.12 5.31 -10.89
CA GLY A 82 2.32 6.11 -10.65
C GLY A 82 2.48 6.60 -9.21
N LYS A 83 1.56 6.28 -8.31
CA LYS A 83 1.66 6.56 -6.87
C LYS A 83 2.28 5.38 -6.15
N THR A 84 3.16 5.70 -5.21
CA THR A 84 3.72 4.75 -4.24
C THR A 84 2.87 4.80 -2.99
N LEU A 85 2.26 3.68 -2.60
CA LEU A 85 1.44 3.58 -1.40
C LEU A 85 2.12 2.65 -0.40
N ILE A 86 2.34 3.15 0.82
CA ILE A 86 2.89 2.39 1.94
C ILE A 86 1.76 1.92 2.86
N MET A 87 1.80 0.69 3.35
CA MET A 87 0.77 0.22 4.28
C MET A 87 0.96 0.86 5.65
N SER A 88 -0.13 1.37 6.22
CA SER A 88 -0.14 1.97 7.56
C SER A 88 -0.43 0.96 8.68
N ALA A 89 -0.95 -0.22 8.31
CA ALA A 89 -1.25 -1.31 9.22
C ALA A 89 -1.14 -2.66 8.49
N PRO A 90 -0.95 -3.78 9.23
CA PRO A 90 -0.95 -5.11 8.63
C PRO A 90 -2.24 -5.39 7.84
N PRO A 91 -2.13 -6.06 6.68
CA PRO A 91 -3.30 -6.38 5.87
C PRO A 91 -4.19 -7.39 6.60
N TYR A 92 -5.51 -7.23 6.46
CA TYR A 92 -6.49 -8.06 7.15
C TYR A 92 -7.60 -8.53 6.21
N ALA A 93 -8.20 -9.68 6.54
CA ALA A 93 -9.34 -10.16 5.78
C ALA A 93 -10.55 -9.24 6.00
N LEU A 94 -11.26 -8.85 4.93
CA LEU A 94 -12.44 -7.99 5.05
C LEU A 94 -13.54 -8.63 5.91
N ASP A 95 -13.63 -9.96 5.85
CA ASP A 95 -14.56 -10.79 6.59
C ASP A 95 -13.84 -12.05 7.12
N GLY A 96 -14.51 -12.82 7.99
CA GLY A 96 -14.01 -14.11 8.46
C GLY A 96 -13.92 -15.20 7.38
N LEU A 97 -14.35 -14.92 6.14
CA LEU A 97 -14.41 -15.89 5.05
C LEU A 97 -13.20 -15.84 4.13
N ARG A 98 -12.23 -14.94 4.37
CA ARG A 98 -11.01 -14.78 3.56
C ARG A 98 -11.34 -14.63 2.07
N LYS A 99 -12.37 -13.86 1.73
CA LYS A 99 -12.72 -13.58 0.33
C LYS A 99 -11.89 -12.43 -0.24
N TYR A 100 -11.64 -11.43 0.59
CA TYR A 100 -10.92 -10.22 0.24
C TYR A 100 -9.90 -9.87 1.30
N LEU A 101 -8.80 -9.25 0.87
CA LEU A 101 -7.78 -8.66 1.73
C LEU A 101 -7.87 -7.15 1.64
N VAL A 102 -7.85 -6.49 2.79
CA VAL A 102 -7.86 -5.04 2.94
C VAL A 102 -6.47 -4.58 3.35
N MET A 103 -5.98 -3.56 2.66
CA MET A 103 -4.73 -2.86 2.95
C MET A 103 -5.06 -1.38 3.17
N GLU A 104 -4.80 -0.89 4.36
CA GLU A 104 -4.85 0.55 4.64
C GLU A 104 -3.50 1.14 4.30
N THR A 105 -3.50 2.16 3.46
CA THR A 105 -2.27 2.70 2.87
C THR A 105 -2.29 4.21 2.88
N LYS A 106 -1.09 4.78 2.78
CA LYS A 106 -0.90 6.21 2.57
C LYS A 106 -0.01 6.43 1.36
N GLU A 107 -0.29 7.47 0.61
CA GLU A 107 0.59 7.90 -0.47
C GLU A 107 1.89 8.44 0.10
N LEU A 108 3.00 7.86 -0.34
CA LEU A 108 4.32 8.42 -0.12
C LEU A 108 4.53 9.53 -1.15
N VAL A 109 4.57 10.77 -0.67
CA VAL A 109 4.96 11.93 -1.46
C VAL A 109 6.45 12.12 -1.23
N GLU A 110 7.27 11.88 -2.25
CA GLU A 110 8.69 12.25 -2.21
C GLU A 110 8.79 13.75 -2.51
N ASP A 111 9.26 14.53 -1.54
CA ASP A 111 9.59 15.94 -1.76
C ASP A 111 10.72 16.03 -2.78
N GLY A 112 10.42 16.61 -3.94
CA GLY A 112 11.38 16.88 -5.01
C GLY A 112 12.20 18.15 -4.80
#